data_AF-A0A973KP06-F1
#
_entry.id   AF-A0A973KP06-F1
#
_cell.length_a   1.000
_cell.length_b   1.000
_cell.length_c   1.000
_cell.angle_alpha   90.00
_cell.angle_beta   90.00
_cell.angle_gamma   90.00
#
_symmetry.space_group_name_H-M   'P 1'
#
loop_
_entity.id
_entity.type
_entity.pdbx_description
1 polymer ?
#
loop_
_entity_poly.entity_id
_entity_poly.type
_entity_poly.pdbx_seq_one_letter_code
_entity_poly.pdbx_strand_id
1 'polypeptide(L)'
;TLVQLALAFVLEHPGITSAIIGPRTFEQLAGQLGADKITLDREVLDRIDEIEPPGVNLVARDAGYVPPALTDPALRRRSAG
;
A
#
# COMPACT_ATOMS: atom_id res chain seq x y z
N THR A 1 11.44 -1.99 -8.37
CA THR A 1 11.78 -3.26 -7.67
C THR A 1 10.57 -3.73 -6.88
N LEU A 2 10.57 -4.94 -6.30
CA LEU A 2 9.47 -5.36 -5.41
C LEU A 2 9.34 -4.46 -4.17
N VAL A 3 10.47 -3.99 -3.63
CA VAL A 3 10.50 -3.04 -2.50
C VAL A 3 9.85 -1.72 -2.86
N GLN A 4 10.18 -1.16 -4.04
CA GLN A 4 9.55 0.08 -4.51
C GLN A 4 8.06 -0.11 -4.79
N LEU A 5 7.63 -1.27 -5.32
CA LEU A 5 6.21 -1.58 -5.52
C LEU A 5 5.45 -1.59 -4.18
N ALA A 6 6.02 -2.24 -3.15
CA ALA A 6 5.39 -2.29 -1.83
C ALA A 6 5.26 -0.90 -1.20
N LEU A 7 6.29 -0.05 -1.33
CA LEU A 7 6.24 1.32 -0.85
C LEU A 7 5.25 2.19 -1.66
N ALA A 8 5.22 2.05 -2.98
CA ALA A 8 4.25 2.74 -3.83
C ALA A 8 2.82 2.34 -3.46
N PHE A 9 2.55 1.05 -3.24
CA PHE A 9 1.24 0.56 -2.79
C PHE A 9 0.78 1.24 -1.50
N VAL A 10 1.65 1.36 -0.49
CA VAL A 10 1.33 2.09 0.75
C VAL A 10 0.95 3.55 0.45
N LEU A 11 1.68 4.21 -0.45
CA LEU A 11 1.46 5.60 -0.81
C LEU A 11 0.23 5.83 -1.69
N GLU A 12 -0.33 4.81 -2.36
CA GLU A 12 -1.56 4.95 -3.15
C GLU A 12 -2.81 5.20 -2.29
N HIS A 13 -2.75 4.98 -0.99
CA HIS A 13 -3.89 5.09 -0.10
C HIS A 13 -4.09 6.54 0.38
N PRO A 14 -5.27 7.15 0.20
CA PRO A 14 -5.53 8.53 0.64
C PRO A 14 -5.40 8.74 2.15
N GLY A 15 -5.68 7.72 2.96
CA GLY A 15 -5.54 7.75 4.42
C GLY A 15 -4.10 7.66 4.94
N ILE A 16 -3.11 7.54 4.06
CA ILE A 16 -1.69 7.40 4.40
C ILE A 16 -0.94 8.66 4.03
N THR A 17 -0.37 9.33 5.04
CA THR A 17 0.44 10.54 4.85
C THR A 17 1.87 10.22 4.42
N SER A 18 2.46 9.16 4.96
CA SER A 18 3.84 8.77 4.68
C SER A 18 4.07 7.27 4.87
N ALA A 19 5.03 6.74 4.11
CA ALA A 19 5.56 5.39 4.30
C ALA A 19 6.86 5.49 5.13
N ILE A 20 6.88 4.84 6.29
CA ILE A 20 8.07 4.81 7.17
C ILE A 20 9.00 3.70 6.69
N ILE A 21 10.27 4.05 6.42
CA ILE A 21 11.31 3.10 6.03
C ILE A 21 12.40 3.04 7.09
N GLY A 22 13.00 1.85 7.29
CA GLY A 22 14.07 1.63 8.27
C GLY A 22 15.26 0.85 7.71
N PRO A 23 15.91 1.32 6.62
CA PRO A 23 17.07 0.63 6.05
C PRO A 23 18.25 0.64 7.02
N ARG A 24 18.94 -0.49 7.14
CA ARG A 24 20.15 -0.66 7.97
C ARG A 24 21.44 -0.62 7.15
N THR A 25 21.32 -0.67 5.82
CA THR A 25 22.45 -0.55 4.90
C THR A 25 22.14 0.47 3.81
N PHE A 26 23.19 1.02 3.20
CA PHE A 26 23.04 1.97 2.10
C PHE A 26 22.36 1.34 0.87
N GLU A 27 22.65 0.07 0.59
CA GLU A 27 22.00 -0.67 -0.50
C GLU A 27 20.49 -0.80 -0.29
N GLN A 28 20.05 -1.07 0.94
CA GLN A 28 18.62 -1.10 1.28
C GLN A 28 17.97 0.27 1.07
N LEU A 29 18.64 1.34 1.52
CA LEU A 29 18.16 2.71 1.29
C LEU A 29 18.05 2.98 -0.22
N ALA A 30 19.13 2.76 -0.97
CA ALA A 30 19.16 2.98 -2.41
C ALA A 30 18.07 2.20 -3.16
N GLY A 31 17.79 0.96 -2.74
CA GLY A 31 16.72 0.13 -3.30
C GLY A 31 15.29 0.57 -2.97
N GLN A 32 15.11 1.43 -1.96
CA GLN A 32 13.82 1.99 -1.53
C GLN A 32 13.54 3.38 -2.16
N LEU A 33 14.59 4.15 -2.46
CA LEU A 33 14.46 5.49 -3.04
C LEU A 33 13.72 5.46 -4.39
N GLY A 34 12.93 6.50 -4.66
CA GLY A 34 12.17 6.68 -5.91
C GLY A 34 10.82 5.97 -5.95
N ALA A 35 10.45 5.20 -4.91
CA ALA A 35 9.13 4.59 -4.80
C ALA A 35 7.99 5.63 -4.78
N ASP A 36 8.25 6.82 -4.23
CA ASP A 36 7.35 7.96 -4.17
C ASP A 36 6.97 8.54 -5.54
N LYS A 37 7.73 8.21 -6.58
CA LYS A 37 7.48 8.64 -7.96
C LYS A 37 6.72 7.60 -8.79
N ILE A 38 6.42 6.45 -8.20
CA ILE A 38 5.70 5.37 -8.86
C ILE A 38 4.23 5.54 -8.53
N THR A 39 3.42 5.69 -9.57
CA THR A 39 1.97 5.56 -9.48
C THR A 39 1.58 4.17 -9.95
N LEU A 40 0.83 3.44 -9.14
CA LEU A 40 0.28 2.14 -9.53
C LEU A 40 -1.06 2.36 -10.20
N ASP A 41 -1.26 1.71 -11.35
CA ASP A 41 -2.55 1.75 -12.02
C ASP A 41 -3.60 0.95 -11.22
N ARG A 42 -4.87 1.16 -11.56
CA ARG A 42 -5.98 0.48 -10.89
C ARG A 42 -5.93 -1.03 -11.09
N GLU A 43 -5.49 -1.49 -12.25
CA GLU A 43 -5.45 -2.91 -12.61
C GLU A 43 -4.44 -3.69 -11.75
N VAL A 44 -3.28 -3.10 -11.49
CA VAL A 44 -2.26 -3.64 -10.57
C VAL A 44 -2.80 -3.68 -9.14
N LEU A 45 -3.47 -2.62 -8.69
CA LEU A 45 -4.08 -2.59 -7.35
C LEU A 45 -5.20 -3.63 -7.21
N ASP A 46 -6.06 -3.77 -8.22
CA ASP A 46 -7.07 -4.83 -8.30
C ASP A 46 -6.42 -6.22 -8.24
N ARG A 47 -5.31 -6.42 -8.96
CA ARG A 47 -4.60 -7.70 -8.96
C ARG A 47 -3.96 -8.03 -7.60
N ILE A 48 -3.51 -7.03 -6.86
CA ILE A 48 -3.02 -7.20 -5.49
C ILE A 48 -4.18 -7.67 -4.59
N ASP A 49 -5.35 -7.02 -4.70
CA ASP A 49 -6.54 -7.37 -3.91
C ASP A 49 -7.03 -8.81 -4.16
N GLU A 50 -6.88 -9.31 -5.39
CA GLU A 50 -7.21 -10.70 -5.74
C GLU A 50 -6.26 -11.71 -5.09
N ILE A 51 -4.98 -11.35 -4.91
CA ILE A 51 -3.98 -12.21 -4.27
C ILE A 51 -4.14 -12.16 -2.75
N GLU A 52 -4.32 -10.96 -2.20
CA GLU A 52 -4.48 -10.71 -0.77
C GLU A 52 -5.70 -9.79 -0.56
N PRO A 53 -6.87 -10.35 -0.20
CA PRO A 53 -8.06 -9.56 0.04
C PRO A 53 -7.85 -8.54 1.17
N PRO A 54 -8.37 -7.30 1.03
CA PRO A 54 -8.27 -6.30 2.08
C PRO A 54 -9.02 -6.72 3.35
N GLY A 55 -8.50 -6.33 4.51
CA GLY A 55 -9.20 -6.50 5.80
C GLY A 55 -9.00 -7.86 6.47
N VAL A 56 -8.07 -8.68 5.98
CA VAL A 56 -7.71 -9.97 6.61
C VAL A 56 -6.87 -9.72 7.86
N ASN A 57 -7.38 -10.17 9.01
CA ASN A 57 -6.66 -10.12 10.29
C ASN A 57 -6.24 -11.53 10.69
N LEU A 58 -4.98 -11.70 11.12
CA LEU A 58 -4.47 -12.99 11.60
C LEU A 58 -5.12 -13.40 12.94
N VAL A 59 -5.50 -12.42 13.77
CA VAL A 59 -6.19 -12.64 15.04
C VAL A 59 -7.49 -11.86 15.03
N ALA A 60 -8.62 -12.57 15.13
CA ALA A 60 -9.95 -11.97 15.02
C ALA A 60 -10.22 -10.83 16.02
N ARG A 61 -9.60 -10.88 17.21
CA ARG A 61 -9.76 -9.84 18.25
C ARG A 61 -9.15 -8.48 17.86
N ASP A 62 -8.23 -8.46 16.89
CA ASP A 62 -7.52 -7.25 16.47
C ASP A 62 -8.29 -6.47 15.39
N ALA A 63 -9.43 -6.99 14.92
CA ALA A 63 -10.19 -6.42 13.80
C ALA A 63 -10.72 -5.00 14.06
N GLY A 64 -11.01 -4.65 15.31
CA GLY A 64 -11.40 -3.28 15.69
C GLY A 64 -12.51 -2.68 14.83
N TYR A 65 -12.29 -1.45 14.35
CA TYR A 65 -13.18 -0.76 13.43
C TYR A 65 -12.93 -1.20 11.98
N VAL A 66 -14.01 -1.46 11.24
CA VAL A 66 -13.97 -1.84 9.80
C VAL A 66 -14.23 -0.59 8.95
N PRO A 67 -13.20 0.03 8.33
CA PRO A 67 -13.41 1.22 7.52
C PRO A 67 -14.12 0.89 6.20
N PRO A 68 -14.94 1.82 5.65
CA PRO A 68 -15.60 1.64 4.35
C PRO A 68 -14.66 1.32 3.20
N ALA A 69 -13.39 1.74 3.31
CA ALA A 69 -12.37 1.51 2.30
C ALA A 69 -11.97 0.03 2.11
N LEU A 70 -12.37 -0.87 3.03
CA LEU A 70 -12.21 -2.32 2.86
C LEU A 70 -13.23 -2.92 1.90
N THR A 71 -14.41 -2.29 1.79
CA THR A 71 -15.51 -2.77 0.95
C THR A 71 -15.62 -2.00 -0.36
N ASP A 72 -15.21 -0.73 -0.37
CA ASP A 72 -15.19 0.11 -1.57
C ASP A 72 -13.73 0.48 -1.94
N PRO A 73 -13.15 -0.19 -2.95
CA PRO A 73 -11.80 0.11 -3.42
C PRO A 73 -11.61 1.56 -3.88
N ALA A 74 -12.67 2.24 -4.34
CA ALA A 74 -12.56 3.63 -4.77
C ALA A 74 -12.17 4.57 -3.61
N LEU A 75 -12.50 4.21 -2.37
CA LEU A 75 -12.17 5.00 -1.18
C LEU A 75 -10.71 4.82 -0.69
N ARG A 76 -9.99 3.81 -1.20
CA ARG A 76 -8.57 3.57 -0.87
C ARG A 76 -7.59 3.74 -2.02
N ARG A 77 -8.04 4.22 -3.18
CA ARG A 77 -7.17 4.52 -4.33
C ARG A 77 -7.10 6.02 -4.50
N ARG A 78 -5.89 6.59 -4.58
CA ARG A 78 -5.72 7.98 -4.99
C ARG A 78 -6.27 8.12 -6.42
N SER A 79 -7.11 9.12 -6.62
CA SER A 79 -7.41 9.59 -7.97
C SER A 79 -6.12 10.12 -8.58
N ALA A 80 -5.87 9.80 -9.85
CA ALA A 80 -4.81 10.46 -10.60
C ALA A 80 -5.02 11.98 -10.48
N GLY A 81 -4.00 12.67 -9.98
CA GLY A 81 -3.97 14.13 -9.94
C GLY A 81 -3.84 14.74 -11.32
#